data_AF-A0A8U1C6D4-F1
#
_entry.id   AF-A0A8U1C6D4-F1
#
_cell.length_a   1.000
_cell.length_b   1.000
_cell.length_c   1.000
_cell.angle_alpha   90.00
_cell.angle_beta   90.00
_cell.angle_gamma   90.00
#
_symmetry.space_group_name_H-M   'P 1'
#
loop_
_entity.id
_entity.type
_entity.pdbx_description
1 polymer ?
#
loop_
_entity_poly.entity_id
_entity_poly.type
_entity_poly.pdbx_seq_one_letter_code
_entity_poly.pdbx_strand_id
1 'polypeptide(L)'
;MAEDLKGCQVVCKVTTYQLQTLCRHEGIVCLDLGVNRKQMHNFEVEYLFDYKRTLVPGRKTANATGVPKEREFYLVKWKGYPDHMNTWEPRKNLRCVELLRQFWDDVFLELQRQKKTVVPNRFETELSSYLEQRARHRQSLQRWEAQINSVGGLTKRILVRNRVDLEGPPNNFTYINNYKVGEGISMTTMAVGCECTNCLENPVGGCCPGVLGHGFAYNECGQVKVKPGEPIYECNNMCRCGPDCPNRVVQRGIQHTLCIFKTDNGRGWGVRTSERVRRHSFVMEYVGEIITTEEAERRGQVYDRQGATYLFDLDYVEDEYTIDAAHYGNVSHFVNHSCNPNLQVYNVFIDNLDERLPRLAFFSNRGISAGEELTFDYNMQIDPIDVESTKMDSNFSMTRSPKKASLVTGSPKKVHMTGSPKKDPLMIGSLKKDPLMIGSPKKDPLMIGSPKKDPLMIGSPKKDPLMAGSPKKRARMECKCGTDNCRGYLF
;
A
#
# COMPACT_ATOMS: atom_id res chain seq x y z
N MET A 1 17.28 25.65 -46.28
CA MET A 1 16.61 24.49 -46.90
C MET A 1 15.25 24.18 -46.24
N ALA A 2 14.46 25.17 -45.84
CA ALA A 2 13.15 24.92 -45.23
C ALA A 2 12.21 26.13 -45.38
N GLU A 3 12.03 26.64 -46.60
CA GLU A 3 11.08 27.73 -46.88
C GLU A 3 9.76 27.26 -47.49
N ASP A 4 9.60 25.98 -47.83
CA ASP A 4 8.42 25.50 -48.60
C ASP A 4 7.74 24.23 -48.05
N LEU A 5 7.46 24.17 -46.75
CA LEU A 5 6.62 23.09 -46.19
C LEU A 5 5.45 23.66 -45.37
N LYS A 6 4.39 24.10 -46.05
CA LYS A 6 3.07 24.29 -45.45
C LYS A 6 2.50 22.92 -45.06
N GLY A 7 2.79 22.47 -43.83
CA GLY A 7 2.26 21.21 -43.28
C GLY A 7 3.22 20.45 -42.36
N CYS A 8 4.51 20.80 -42.32
CA CYS A 8 5.45 20.19 -41.38
C CYS A 8 5.40 20.91 -40.03
N GLN A 9 4.66 20.35 -39.07
CA GLN A 9 4.87 20.67 -37.65
C GLN A 9 5.99 19.80 -37.10
N VAL A 10 7.11 20.41 -36.72
CA VAL A 10 8.16 19.76 -35.94
C VAL A 10 7.90 20.01 -34.47
N VAL A 11 7.85 18.94 -33.67
CA VAL A 11 7.66 19.06 -32.22
C VAL A 11 8.90 19.74 -31.64
N CYS A 12 8.70 20.87 -30.95
CA CYS A 12 9.78 21.54 -30.24
C CYS A 12 10.28 20.61 -29.13
N LYS A 13 11.56 20.21 -29.19
CA LYS A 13 12.20 19.36 -28.16
C LYS A 13 12.39 20.10 -26.83
N VAL A 14 12.10 21.40 -26.82
CA VAL A 14 12.36 22.32 -25.71
C VAL A 14 11.01 22.72 -25.11
N THR A 15 10.89 22.62 -23.80
CA THR A 15 9.67 23.00 -23.08
C THR A 15 9.42 24.51 -23.19
N THR A 16 8.16 24.92 -23.08
CA THR A 16 7.78 26.35 -23.04
C THR A 16 8.57 27.13 -21.98
N TYR A 17 8.83 26.51 -20.82
CA TYR A 17 9.65 27.10 -19.76
C TYR A 17 11.09 27.35 -20.20
N GLN A 18 11.72 26.39 -20.88
CA GLN A 18 13.08 26.55 -21.40
C GLN A 18 13.15 27.64 -22.48
N LEU A 19 12.12 27.78 -23.33
CA LEU A 19 12.04 28.87 -24.31
C LEU A 19 11.89 30.25 -23.63
N GLN A 20 11.06 30.34 -22.58
CA GLN A 20 10.95 31.56 -21.77
C GLN A 20 12.29 31.93 -21.12
N THR A 21 13.02 30.93 -20.61
CA THR A 21 14.36 31.09 -20.01
C THR A 21 15.35 31.63 -21.03
N LEU A 22 15.39 31.07 -22.24
CA LEU A 22 16.22 31.56 -23.34
C LEU A 22 15.88 33.01 -23.69
N CYS A 23 14.58 33.34 -23.80
CA CYS A 23 14.14 34.71 -24.07
C CYS A 23 14.62 35.70 -23.00
N ARG A 24 14.54 35.33 -21.72
CA ARG A 24 15.06 36.17 -20.62
C ARG A 24 16.58 36.34 -20.68
N HIS A 25 17.30 35.27 -21.00
CA HIS A 25 18.77 35.29 -21.14
C HIS A 25 19.22 36.21 -22.28
N GLU A 26 18.60 36.07 -23.46
CA GLU A 26 18.93 36.84 -24.67
C GLU A 26 18.32 38.25 -24.68
N GLY A 27 17.57 38.64 -23.65
CA GLY A 27 16.91 39.95 -23.65
C GLY A 27 15.78 40.08 -24.69
N ILE A 28 15.21 38.95 -25.12
CA ILE A 28 14.14 38.89 -26.14
C ILE A 28 12.75 38.94 -25.49
N VAL A 29 11.93 39.88 -25.94
CA VAL A 29 10.51 39.97 -25.55
C VAL A 29 9.69 39.04 -26.45
N CYS A 30 8.94 38.12 -25.86
CA CYS A 30 8.03 37.22 -26.56
C CYS A 30 6.71 37.12 -25.80
N LEU A 31 5.67 37.79 -26.30
CA LEU A 31 4.35 37.85 -25.65
C LEU A 31 3.64 36.49 -25.67
N ASP A 32 3.83 35.70 -26.73
CA ASP A 32 3.24 34.35 -26.85
C ASP A 32 3.82 33.37 -25.82
N LEU A 33 5.08 33.57 -25.44
CA LEU A 33 5.72 32.85 -24.33
C LEU A 33 5.49 33.53 -22.98
N GLY A 34 4.78 34.66 -22.91
CA GLY A 34 4.55 35.41 -21.67
C GLY A 34 5.80 36.13 -21.13
N VAL A 35 6.83 36.37 -21.94
CA VAL A 35 8.04 37.12 -21.58
C VAL A 35 7.90 38.56 -22.05
N ASN A 36 7.70 39.49 -21.11
CA ASN A 36 7.64 40.93 -21.38
C ASN A 36 8.71 41.71 -20.62
N ARG A 37 8.92 42.99 -20.97
CA ARG A 37 9.92 43.86 -20.33
C ARG A 37 9.77 43.99 -18.81
N LYS A 38 8.56 43.86 -18.25
CA LYS A 38 8.32 43.94 -16.80
C LYS A 38 8.74 42.66 -16.06
N GLN A 39 8.73 41.52 -16.75
CA GLN A 39 9.04 40.20 -16.21
C GLN A 39 10.39 39.65 -16.68
N MET A 40 11.19 40.48 -17.37
CA MET A 40 12.47 40.11 -17.97
C MET A 40 13.46 39.54 -16.95
N HIS A 41 13.43 40.09 -15.74
CA HIS A 41 14.31 39.70 -14.64
C HIS A 41 13.59 38.84 -13.59
N ASN A 42 12.42 38.30 -13.92
CA ASN A 42 11.68 37.42 -13.02
C ASN A 42 12.15 35.97 -13.24
N PHE A 43 13.17 35.58 -12.48
CA PHE A 43 13.70 34.21 -12.47
C PHE A 43 13.01 33.38 -11.38
N GLU A 44 12.70 32.12 -11.68
CA GLU A 44 12.06 31.21 -10.74
C GLU A 44 13.12 30.50 -9.89
N VAL A 45 12.93 30.53 -8.58
CA VAL A 45 13.77 29.78 -7.62
C VAL A 45 13.36 28.32 -7.69
N GLU A 46 14.33 27.44 -7.93
CA GLU A 46 14.13 25.99 -7.87
C GLU A 46 14.14 25.50 -6.43
N TYR A 47 15.19 25.85 -5.69
CA TYR A 47 15.31 25.63 -4.24
C TYR A 47 16.39 26.53 -3.63
N LEU A 48 16.40 26.59 -2.30
CA LEU A 48 17.41 27.26 -1.48
C LEU A 48 18.20 26.18 -0.76
N PHE A 49 19.51 26.35 -0.61
CA PHE A 49 20.36 25.31 -0.01
C PHE A 49 21.53 25.84 0.83
N ASP A 50 21.67 27.16 0.97
CA ASP A 50 22.65 27.76 1.88
C ASP A 50 22.13 29.10 2.43
N TYR A 51 22.68 29.52 3.55
CA TYR A 51 22.34 30.74 4.27
C TYR A 51 23.58 31.40 4.87
N LYS A 52 23.62 32.73 4.78
CA LYS A 52 24.55 33.55 5.54
C LYS A 52 23.93 34.85 6.00
N ARG A 53 24.40 35.31 7.15
CA ARG A 53 24.05 36.58 7.77
C ARG A 53 25.29 37.45 7.89
N THR A 54 25.17 38.70 7.45
CA THR A 54 26.27 39.66 7.44
C THR A 54 25.85 40.96 8.11
N LEU A 55 26.79 41.60 8.82
CA LEU A 55 26.60 42.94 9.37
C LEU A 55 26.68 43.97 8.23
N VAL A 56 25.79 44.96 8.22
CA VAL A 56 25.83 46.04 7.24
C VAL A 56 27.01 46.98 7.55
N PRO A 57 28.02 47.11 6.67
CA PRO A 57 29.11 48.06 6.89
C PRO A 57 28.61 49.51 6.80
N GLY A 58 29.02 50.37 7.72
CA GLY A 58 28.95 51.83 7.53
C GLY A 58 27.70 52.57 8.03
N ARG A 59 26.89 52.01 8.93
CA ARG A 59 25.92 52.82 9.70
C ARG A 59 26.12 52.64 11.20
N LYS A 60 26.60 53.70 11.86
CA LYS A 60 26.38 54.00 13.29
C LYS A 60 24.88 54.28 13.57
N THR A 61 23.98 53.50 12.99
CA THR A 61 22.57 53.51 13.34
C THR A 61 22.22 52.09 13.66
N ALA A 62 22.45 51.73 14.92
CA ALA A 62 21.52 50.86 15.58
C ALA A 62 20.08 51.29 15.20
N ASN A 63 19.21 50.32 15.00
CA ASN A 63 17.78 50.55 15.23
C ASN A 63 17.58 51.20 16.62
N ALA A 64 16.40 51.79 16.89
CA ALA A 64 16.12 52.53 18.13
C ALA A 64 16.42 51.76 19.45
N THR A 65 16.74 50.47 19.34
CA THR A 65 17.07 49.50 20.39
C THR A 65 18.56 49.13 20.52
N GLY A 66 19.49 49.70 19.75
CA GLY A 66 20.94 49.44 19.93
C GLY A 66 21.52 48.25 19.13
N VAL A 67 20.73 47.56 18.31
CA VAL A 67 21.15 46.31 17.64
C VAL A 67 21.74 46.58 16.23
N PRO A 68 22.88 45.96 15.85
CA PRO A 68 23.42 46.08 14.50
C PRO A 68 22.42 45.62 13.44
N LYS A 69 22.30 46.37 12.34
CA LYS A 69 21.44 45.97 11.21
C LYS A 69 22.10 44.81 10.46
N GLU A 70 21.50 43.63 10.56
CA GLU A 70 21.93 42.43 9.84
C GLU A 70 21.23 42.30 8.48
N ARG A 71 21.92 41.71 7.51
CA ARG A 71 21.35 41.31 6.21
C ARG A 71 21.53 39.82 6.00
N GLU A 72 20.43 39.18 5.63
CA GLU A 72 20.35 37.77 5.32
C GLU A 72 20.44 37.53 3.82
N PHE A 73 21.24 36.53 3.46
CA PHE A 73 21.43 36.06 2.09
C PHE A 73 21.22 34.56 2.04
N TYR A 74 20.66 34.09 0.92
CA TYR A 74 20.42 32.68 0.65
C TYR A 74 21.09 32.32 -0.66
N LEU A 75 21.70 31.13 -0.74
CA LEU A 75 22.21 30.62 -2.01
C LEU A 75 21.06 29.95 -2.76
N VAL A 76 20.82 30.45 -3.97
CA VAL A 76 19.66 30.08 -4.79
C VAL A 76 20.09 29.15 -5.90
N LYS A 77 19.39 28.02 -6.04
CA LYS A 77 19.35 27.27 -7.29
C LYS A 77 18.27 27.87 -8.18
N TRP A 78 18.65 28.35 -9.36
CA TRP A 78 17.71 28.89 -10.34
C TRP A 78 17.15 27.78 -11.23
N LYS A 79 15.83 27.77 -11.41
CA LYS A 79 15.14 26.70 -12.13
C LYS A 79 15.50 26.73 -13.61
N GLY A 80 16.03 25.62 -14.11
CA GLY A 80 16.44 25.45 -15.50
C GLY A 80 17.81 26.05 -15.86
N TYR A 81 18.58 26.52 -14.88
CA TYR A 81 19.95 26.99 -15.06
C TYR A 81 20.96 25.97 -14.52
N PRO A 82 22.22 25.98 -14.97
CA PRO A 82 23.29 25.13 -14.42
C PRO A 82 23.78 25.62 -13.05
N ASP A 83 24.44 24.76 -12.27
CA ASP A 83 24.83 25.05 -10.88
C ASP A 83 25.85 26.19 -10.74
N HIS A 84 26.66 26.46 -11.77
CA HIS A 84 27.60 27.58 -11.76
C HIS A 84 26.90 28.97 -11.81
N MET A 85 25.62 29.01 -12.15
CA MET A 85 24.82 30.24 -12.11
C MET A 85 24.09 30.47 -10.78
N ASN A 86 24.31 29.62 -9.78
CA ASN A 86 23.74 29.82 -8.45
C ASN A 86 24.28 31.12 -7.83
N THR A 87 23.40 31.97 -7.31
CA THR A 87 23.76 33.28 -6.75
C THR A 87 23.27 33.46 -5.32
N TRP A 88 23.97 34.31 -4.57
CA TRP A 88 23.55 34.72 -3.23
C TRP A 88 22.54 35.86 -3.32
N GLU A 89 21.29 35.58 -2.98
CA GLU A 89 20.19 36.55 -3.04
C GLU A 89 19.81 37.06 -1.66
N PRO A 90 19.61 38.37 -1.47
CA PRO A 90 19.15 38.91 -0.21
C PRO A 90 17.68 38.53 0.03
N ARG A 91 17.30 38.29 1.29
CA ARG A 91 15.93 37.88 1.69
C ARG A 91 14.81 38.70 1.04
N LYS A 92 15.00 40.01 0.89
CA LYS A 92 14.03 40.96 0.31
C LYS A 92 13.69 40.69 -1.17
N ASN A 93 14.57 40.02 -1.90
CA ASN A 93 14.37 39.69 -3.32
C ASN A 93 13.60 38.37 -3.49
N LEU A 94 13.58 37.52 -2.46
CA LEU A 94 12.98 36.19 -2.51
C LEU A 94 11.47 36.25 -2.23
N ARG A 95 10.68 35.97 -3.28
CA ARG A 95 9.20 35.90 -3.23
C ARG A 95 8.68 34.48 -3.06
N CYS A 96 9.55 33.47 -3.06
CA CYS A 96 9.23 32.05 -2.91
C CYS A 96 8.96 31.65 -1.45
N VAL A 97 7.86 32.14 -0.87
CA VAL A 97 7.51 31.95 0.56
C VAL A 97 7.52 30.47 0.97
N GLU A 98 6.98 29.59 0.14
CA GLU A 98 6.92 28.16 0.45
C GLU A 98 8.30 27.49 0.42
N LEU A 99 9.19 27.85 -0.52
CA LEU A 99 10.55 27.33 -0.55
C LEU A 99 11.39 27.84 0.63
N LEU A 100 11.18 29.08 1.05
CA LEU A 100 11.80 29.63 2.27
C LEU A 100 11.33 28.86 3.51
N ARG A 101 10.03 28.57 3.62
CA ARG A 101 9.48 27.79 4.72
C ARG A 101 10.08 26.38 4.75
N GLN A 102 10.10 25.70 3.61
CA GLN A 102 10.70 24.37 3.47
C GLN A 102 12.20 24.35 3.82
N PHE A 103 12.95 25.34 3.35
CA PHE A 103 14.36 25.50 3.68
C PHE A 103 14.58 25.59 5.19
N TRP A 104 13.82 26.44 5.87
CA TRP A 104 13.93 26.58 7.32
C TRP A 104 13.45 25.35 8.08
N ASP A 105 12.39 24.68 7.63
CA ASP A 105 11.97 23.39 8.18
C ASP A 105 13.13 22.36 8.12
N ASP A 106 13.85 22.29 6.99
CA ASP A 106 14.99 21.39 6.81
C ASP A 106 16.19 21.77 7.69
N VAL A 107 16.49 23.07 7.81
CA VAL A 107 17.54 23.59 8.70
C VAL A 107 17.25 23.20 10.15
N PHE A 108 16.04 23.48 10.63
CA PHE A 108 15.69 23.17 12.01
C PHE A 108 15.70 21.67 12.28
N LEU A 109 15.21 20.86 11.34
CA LEU A 109 15.26 19.40 11.46
C LEU A 109 16.70 18.88 11.62
N GLU A 110 17.63 19.38 10.81
CA GLU A 110 19.02 18.95 10.86
C GLU A 110 19.77 19.46 12.08
N LEU A 111 19.54 20.72 12.49
CA LEU A 111 20.10 21.24 13.74
C LEU A 111 19.62 20.45 14.95
N GLN A 112 18.35 20.05 14.99
CA GLN A 112 17.83 19.18 16.05
C GLN A 112 18.51 17.80 16.05
N ARG A 113 18.73 17.17 14.88
CA ARG A 113 19.50 15.92 14.79
C ARG A 113 20.92 16.06 15.32
N GLN A 114 21.56 17.19 15.04
CA GLN A 114 22.91 17.52 15.54
C GLN A 114 22.92 18.04 16.99
N LYS A 115 21.76 18.11 17.67
CA LYS A 115 21.59 18.68 19.02
C LYS A 115 22.10 20.12 19.15
N LYS A 116 22.00 20.91 18.06
CA LYS A 116 22.34 22.33 18.01
C LYS A 116 21.07 23.18 18.19
N THR A 117 21.14 24.22 19.01
CA THR A 117 19.99 25.10 19.33
C THR A 117 20.08 26.48 18.66
N VAL A 118 21.27 26.87 18.19
CA VAL A 118 21.52 28.18 17.58
C VAL A 118 21.78 28.02 16.09
N VAL A 119 21.11 28.83 15.28
CA VAL A 119 21.35 28.91 13.84
C VAL A 119 22.67 29.66 13.59
N PRO A 120 23.67 29.04 12.93
CA PRO A 120 24.93 29.71 12.62
C PRO A 120 24.73 30.92 11.69
N ASN A 121 25.58 31.93 11.84
CA ASN A 121 25.62 33.08 10.91
C ASN A 121 26.04 32.68 9.49
N ARG A 122 26.72 31.54 9.33
CA ARG A 122 27.11 30.98 8.04
C ARG A 122 27.12 29.46 8.19
N PHE A 123 26.53 28.75 7.24
CA PHE A 123 26.48 27.30 7.30
C PHE A 123 27.83 26.68 6.92
N GLU A 124 28.14 25.56 7.56
CA GLU A 124 29.25 24.68 7.21
C GLU A 124 28.89 23.90 5.94
N THR A 125 29.90 23.48 5.18
CA THR A 125 29.72 22.76 3.90
C THR A 125 28.84 21.52 4.03
N GLU A 126 28.91 20.81 5.16
CA GLU A 126 28.11 19.62 5.44
C GLU A 126 26.61 19.94 5.52
N LEU A 127 26.23 20.98 6.27
CA LEU A 127 24.83 21.41 6.38
C LEU A 127 24.29 21.88 5.02
N SER A 128 25.06 22.69 4.28
CA SER A 128 24.65 23.14 2.94
C SER A 128 24.46 21.98 1.97
N SER A 129 25.36 20.99 1.99
CA SER A 129 25.26 19.77 1.19
C SER A 129 24.00 18.96 1.54
N TYR A 130 23.70 18.80 2.84
CA TYR A 130 22.48 18.13 3.28
C TYR A 130 21.21 18.87 2.80
N LEU A 131 21.17 20.21 2.92
CA LEU A 131 20.02 21.01 2.48
C LEU A 131 19.81 20.92 0.97
N GLU A 132 20.89 20.88 0.18
CA GLU A 132 20.80 20.65 -1.26
C GLU A 132 20.22 19.26 -1.57
N GLN A 133 20.75 18.21 -0.92
CA GLN A 133 20.25 16.85 -1.08
C GLN A 133 18.77 16.75 -0.70
N ARG A 134 18.37 17.40 0.39
CA ARG A 134 16.98 17.43 0.88
C ARG A 134 16.03 18.14 -0.09
N ALA A 135 16.46 19.24 -0.68
CA ALA A 135 15.69 19.94 -1.70
C ALA A 135 15.49 19.08 -2.96
N ARG A 136 16.57 18.49 -3.51
CA ARG A 136 16.50 17.59 -4.67
C ARG A 136 15.66 16.35 -4.39
N HIS A 137 15.78 15.79 -3.19
CA HIS A 137 14.96 14.68 -2.69
C HIS A 137 13.47 15.02 -2.70
N ARG A 138 13.09 16.19 -2.16
CA ARG A 138 11.70 16.66 -2.19
C ARG A 138 11.14 16.77 -3.61
N GLN A 139 11.91 17.31 -4.55
CA GLN A 139 11.50 17.38 -5.95
C GLN A 139 11.34 15.99 -6.58
N SER A 140 12.21 15.03 -6.22
CA SER A 140 12.08 13.64 -6.65
C SER A 140 10.76 13.01 -6.19
N LEU A 141 10.41 13.19 -4.91
CA LEU A 141 9.13 12.71 -4.37
C LEU A 141 7.92 13.40 -4.99
N GLN A 142 8.00 14.69 -5.30
CA GLN A 142 6.93 15.42 -5.99
C GLN A 142 6.70 14.90 -7.42
N ARG A 143 7.77 14.54 -8.15
CA ARG A 143 7.66 13.92 -9.47
C ARG A 143 7.02 12.55 -9.40
N TRP A 144 7.39 11.75 -8.40
CA TRP A 144 6.77 10.43 -8.19
C TRP A 144 5.30 10.54 -7.76
N GLU A 145 4.96 11.48 -6.87
CA GLU A 145 3.57 11.81 -6.54
C GLU A 145 2.77 12.18 -7.80
N ALA A 146 3.31 13.04 -8.66
CA ALA A 146 2.66 13.41 -9.92
C ALA A 146 2.47 12.21 -10.84
N GLN A 147 3.46 11.32 -10.94
CA GLN A 147 3.38 10.09 -11.73
C GLN A 147 2.25 9.18 -11.22
N ILE A 148 2.17 8.90 -9.91
CA ILE A 148 1.10 8.09 -9.32
C ILE A 148 -0.28 8.67 -9.66
N ASN A 149 -0.45 9.97 -9.44
CA ASN A 149 -1.74 10.63 -9.69
C ASN A 149 -2.07 10.78 -11.19
N SER A 150 -1.12 10.51 -12.09
CA SER A 150 -1.34 10.52 -13.53
C SER A 150 -1.85 9.20 -14.11
N VAL A 151 -1.76 8.08 -13.37
CA VAL A 151 -2.18 6.74 -13.85
C VAL A 151 -3.71 6.66 -14.08
N GLY A 152 -4.47 7.69 -13.70
CA GLY A 152 -5.93 7.74 -13.87
C GLY A 152 -6.66 6.87 -12.84
N GLY A 153 -8.00 6.82 -12.89
CA GLY A 153 -8.81 5.93 -12.03
C GLY A 153 -8.92 6.30 -10.55
N LEU A 154 -8.14 7.28 -10.07
CA LEU A 154 -8.19 7.75 -8.69
C LEU A 154 -9.20 8.90 -8.54
N THR A 155 -10.17 8.73 -7.63
CA THR A 155 -11.11 9.83 -7.27
C THR A 155 -10.46 10.84 -6.34
N LYS A 156 -9.54 10.40 -5.47
CA LYS A 156 -8.76 11.23 -4.56
C LYS A 156 -7.26 11.08 -4.80
N ARG A 157 -6.50 12.10 -4.43
CA ARG A 157 -5.04 12.11 -4.63
C ARG A 157 -4.32 11.20 -3.65
N ILE A 158 -3.22 10.62 -4.12
CA ILE A 158 -2.20 9.97 -3.29
C ILE A 158 -1.06 10.96 -3.07
N LEU A 159 -0.69 11.23 -1.83
CA LEU A 159 0.41 12.10 -1.45
C LEU A 159 1.66 11.28 -1.14
N VAL A 160 2.85 11.85 -1.33
CA VAL A 160 4.13 11.22 -0.97
C VAL A 160 4.96 12.14 -0.07
N ARG A 161 5.30 11.71 1.14
CA ARG A 161 6.04 12.55 2.10
C ARG A 161 7.13 11.77 2.81
N ASN A 162 8.37 12.25 2.76
CA ASN A 162 9.45 11.74 3.61
C ASN A 162 10.07 12.88 4.41
N ARG A 163 9.92 12.80 5.74
CA ARG A 163 10.51 13.75 6.70
C ARG A 163 11.58 13.09 7.59
N VAL A 164 11.91 11.83 7.36
CA VAL A 164 12.75 11.00 8.24
C VAL A 164 14.17 10.91 7.69
N ASP A 165 14.29 10.52 6.42
CA ASP A 165 15.59 10.28 5.76
C ASP A 165 15.56 10.77 4.30
N LEU A 166 16.62 10.48 3.55
CA LEU A 166 16.78 10.87 2.14
C LEU A 166 16.40 9.74 1.15
N GLU A 167 15.68 8.71 1.61
CA GLU A 167 15.23 7.64 0.70
C GLU A 167 14.20 8.18 -0.29
N GLY A 168 14.51 8.03 -1.59
CA GLY A 168 13.68 8.47 -2.70
C GLY A 168 12.56 7.49 -3.06
N PRO A 169 11.91 7.70 -4.21
CA PRO A 169 10.97 6.74 -4.77
C PRO A 169 11.59 5.34 -4.88
N PRO A 170 10.80 4.26 -4.67
CA PRO A 170 11.30 2.90 -4.82
C PRO A 170 11.79 2.65 -6.26
N ASN A 171 12.92 1.96 -6.36
CA ASN A 171 13.45 1.53 -7.64
C ASN A 171 12.59 0.36 -8.17
N ASN A 172 12.38 0.31 -9.49
CA ASN A 172 11.70 -0.80 -10.18
C ASN A 172 10.27 -1.10 -9.69
N PHE A 173 9.53 -0.06 -9.28
CA PHE A 173 8.12 -0.16 -8.90
C PHE A 173 7.24 0.62 -9.89
N THR A 174 6.19 -0.03 -10.39
CA THR A 174 5.20 0.56 -11.29
C THR A 174 3.85 0.62 -10.61
N TYR A 175 3.29 1.83 -10.51
CA TYR A 175 1.95 2.01 -9.96
C TYR A 175 0.88 1.53 -10.95
N ILE A 176 -0.01 0.65 -10.50
CA ILE A 176 -1.14 0.10 -11.29
C ILE A 176 -2.44 0.22 -10.51
N ASN A 177 -3.57 0.35 -11.21
CA ASN A 177 -4.91 0.43 -10.59
C ASN A 177 -5.65 -0.91 -10.57
N ASN A 178 -5.28 -1.84 -11.45
CA ASN A 178 -5.91 -3.14 -11.62
C ASN A 178 -4.83 -4.21 -11.69
N TYR A 179 -5.22 -5.46 -11.45
CA TYR A 179 -4.32 -6.59 -11.57
C TYR A 179 -3.63 -6.65 -12.93
N LYS A 180 -2.36 -7.03 -12.89
CA LYS A 180 -1.62 -7.47 -14.07
C LYS A 180 -1.70 -9.00 -14.11
N VAL A 181 -2.37 -9.55 -15.12
CA VAL A 181 -2.51 -11.01 -15.23
C VAL A 181 -1.18 -11.60 -15.73
N GLY A 182 -0.65 -12.58 -15.01
CA GLY A 182 0.57 -13.30 -15.36
C GLY A 182 0.40 -14.23 -16.55
N GLU A 183 1.53 -14.74 -17.05
CA GLU A 183 1.55 -15.65 -18.21
C GLU A 183 0.79 -16.94 -17.92
N GLY A 184 -0.04 -17.38 -18.87
CA GLY A 184 -0.82 -18.62 -18.76
C GLY A 184 -2.09 -18.55 -17.91
N ILE A 185 -2.37 -17.39 -17.29
CA ILE A 185 -3.56 -17.20 -16.44
C ILE A 185 -4.66 -16.51 -17.26
N SER A 186 -5.87 -17.07 -17.22
CA SER A 186 -7.04 -16.50 -17.90
C SER A 186 -8.10 -16.05 -16.89
N MET A 187 -8.50 -14.79 -16.96
CA MET A 187 -9.66 -14.29 -16.22
C MET A 187 -10.89 -14.34 -17.12
N THR A 188 -11.91 -15.11 -16.73
CA THR A 188 -13.16 -15.18 -17.48
C THR A 188 -14.12 -14.12 -16.95
N THR A 189 -14.53 -13.20 -17.83
CA THR A 189 -15.52 -12.19 -17.47
C THR A 189 -16.93 -12.75 -17.51
N MET A 190 -17.76 -12.28 -16.58
CA MET A 190 -19.17 -12.61 -16.47
C MET A 190 -19.94 -12.23 -17.73
N ALA A 191 -20.72 -13.18 -18.24
CA ALA A 191 -21.59 -12.96 -19.39
C ALA A 191 -22.95 -12.34 -19.01
N VAL A 192 -23.30 -12.33 -17.72
CA VAL A 192 -24.63 -11.93 -17.24
C VAL A 192 -24.50 -10.94 -16.09
N GLY A 193 -25.40 -9.95 -16.07
CA GLY A 193 -25.58 -9.01 -14.97
C GLY A 193 -27.05 -8.92 -14.57
N CYS A 194 -27.33 -8.18 -13.50
CA CYS A 194 -28.70 -7.99 -13.02
C CYS A 194 -29.47 -6.96 -13.87
N GLU A 195 -30.79 -7.10 -13.90
CA GLU A 195 -31.70 -6.17 -14.60
C GLU A 195 -32.41 -5.19 -13.63
N CYS A 196 -31.94 -5.11 -12.38
CA CYS A 196 -32.58 -4.34 -11.33
C CYS A 196 -32.64 -2.84 -11.66
N THR A 197 -33.77 -2.21 -11.31
CA THR A 197 -33.90 -0.75 -11.28
C THR A 197 -33.35 -0.17 -9.98
N ASN A 198 -33.56 -0.86 -8.85
CA ASN A 198 -32.98 -0.56 -7.55
C ASN A 198 -32.36 -1.82 -6.94
N CYS A 199 -31.02 -1.87 -6.85
CA CYS A 199 -30.30 -3.03 -6.34
C CYS A 199 -30.40 -3.21 -4.81
N LEU A 200 -30.75 -2.15 -4.05
CA LEU A 200 -30.82 -2.21 -2.59
C LEU A 200 -32.15 -2.78 -2.07
N GLU A 201 -33.25 -2.43 -2.73
CA GLU A 201 -34.63 -2.74 -2.28
C GLU A 201 -35.13 -4.13 -2.71
N ASN A 202 -34.37 -4.87 -3.52
CA ASN A 202 -34.72 -6.22 -3.97
C ASN A 202 -33.84 -7.32 -3.30
N PRO A 203 -33.78 -7.43 -1.95
CA PRO A 203 -32.76 -8.24 -1.27
C PRO A 203 -33.07 -9.75 -1.17
N VAL A 204 -34.33 -10.20 -1.30
CA VAL A 204 -34.67 -11.63 -1.25
C VAL A 204 -34.71 -12.19 -2.67
N GLY A 205 -33.56 -12.65 -3.14
CA GLY A 205 -33.39 -13.29 -4.46
C GLY A 205 -33.22 -12.34 -5.66
N GLY A 206 -32.97 -11.04 -5.46
CA GLY A 206 -33.25 -10.04 -6.49
C GLY A 206 -32.11 -9.14 -7.00
N CYS A 207 -30.83 -9.44 -6.73
CA CYS A 207 -29.67 -8.77 -7.35
C CYS A 207 -28.49 -9.76 -7.46
N CYS A 208 -27.31 -9.34 -7.94
CA CYS A 208 -26.13 -10.19 -8.11
C CYS A 208 -25.78 -11.07 -6.88
N PRO A 209 -25.74 -10.55 -5.63
CA PRO A 209 -25.50 -11.41 -4.46
C PRO A 209 -26.59 -12.47 -4.27
N GLY A 210 -27.86 -12.08 -4.44
CA GLY A 210 -29.01 -12.96 -4.20
C GLY A 210 -29.09 -14.12 -5.18
N VAL A 211 -28.71 -13.91 -6.44
CA VAL A 211 -28.61 -14.97 -7.46
C VAL A 211 -27.59 -16.04 -7.06
N LEU A 212 -26.55 -15.63 -6.32
CA LEU A 212 -25.50 -16.52 -5.83
C LEU A 212 -25.80 -17.07 -4.42
N GLY A 213 -26.98 -16.79 -3.86
CA GLY A 213 -27.37 -17.25 -2.52
C GLY A 213 -26.78 -16.42 -1.36
N HIS A 214 -26.25 -15.23 -1.65
CA HIS A 214 -25.64 -14.34 -0.66
C HIS A 214 -26.50 -13.10 -0.38
N GLY A 215 -26.35 -12.57 0.83
CA GLY A 215 -26.93 -11.29 1.22
C GLY A 215 -26.18 -10.09 0.60
N PHE A 216 -26.85 -8.95 0.53
CA PHE A 216 -26.20 -7.71 0.11
C PHE A 216 -25.03 -7.36 1.04
N ALA A 217 -23.87 -6.98 0.50
CA ALA A 217 -22.66 -6.80 1.31
C ALA A 217 -22.60 -5.45 2.07
N TYR A 218 -23.37 -4.46 1.64
CA TYR A 218 -23.28 -3.08 2.11
C TYR A 218 -24.57 -2.58 2.80
N ASN A 219 -24.44 -1.53 3.59
CA ASN A 219 -25.57 -0.70 4.01
C ASN A 219 -25.77 0.50 3.07
N GLU A 220 -26.77 1.34 3.34
CA GLU A 220 -27.07 2.57 2.57
C GLU A 220 -25.90 3.57 2.51
N CYS A 221 -25.00 3.54 3.50
CA CYS A 221 -23.81 4.39 3.55
C CYS A 221 -22.61 3.79 2.80
N GLY A 222 -22.77 2.63 2.13
CA GLY A 222 -21.68 1.91 1.46
C GLY A 222 -20.70 1.22 2.41
N GLN A 223 -21.07 1.03 3.68
CA GLN A 223 -20.24 0.34 4.67
C GLN A 223 -20.51 -1.17 4.62
N VAL A 224 -19.45 -1.98 4.72
CA VAL A 224 -19.57 -3.44 4.74
C VAL A 224 -20.29 -3.93 5.99
N LYS A 225 -21.23 -4.87 5.83
CA LYS A 225 -21.99 -5.51 6.91
C LYS A 225 -21.82 -7.03 6.99
N VAL A 226 -21.29 -7.65 5.95
CA VAL A 226 -20.90 -9.08 5.97
C VAL A 226 -19.68 -9.28 6.86
N LYS A 227 -19.53 -10.50 7.39
CA LYS A 227 -18.43 -10.81 8.31
C LYS A 227 -17.12 -11.05 7.54
N PRO A 228 -15.95 -10.83 8.15
CA PRO A 228 -14.69 -11.27 7.57
C PRO A 228 -14.74 -12.76 7.22
N GLY A 229 -14.28 -13.12 6.02
CA GLY A 229 -14.36 -14.47 5.47
C GLY A 229 -15.60 -14.74 4.62
N GLU A 230 -16.66 -13.92 4.71
CA GLU A 230 -17.78 -13.97 3.78
C GLU A 230 -17.45 -13.20 2.49
N PRO A 231 -17.80 -13.74 1.30
CA PRO A 231 -17.51 -13.09 0.04
C PRO A 231 -18.45 -11.90 -0.22
N ILE A 232 -17.94 -10.95 -1.00
CA ILE A 232 -18.69 -9.79 -1.48
C ILE A 232 -18.91 -9.97 -2.99
N TYR A 233 -20.17 -9.94 -3.42
CA TYR A 233 -20.52 -9.96 -4.84
C TYR A 233 -21.07 -8.59 -5.27
N GLU A 234 -20.31 -7.84 -6.06
CA GLU A 234 -20.76 -6.56 -6.60
C GLU A 234 -21.55 -6.72 -7.92
N CYS A 235 -22.22 -5.65 -8.34
CA CYS A 235 -22.72 -5.58 -9.71
C CYS A 235 -21.54 -5.42 -10.69
N ASN A 236 -21.66 -6.05 -11.85
CA ASN A 236 -20.63 -6.08 -12.89
C ASN A 236 -21.00 -5.19 -14.09
N ASN A 237 -20.14 -5.13 -15.11
CA ASN A 237 -20.38 -4.28 -16.29
C ASN A 237 -21.56 -4.74 -17.17
N MET A 238 -22.05 -5.97 -16.98
CA MET A 238 -23.24 -6.49 -17.67
C MET A 238 -24.54 -6.14 -16.94
N CYS A 239 -24.48 -5.54 -15.75
CA CYS A 239 -25.66 -5.13 -15.00
C CYS A 239 -26.25 -3.82 -15.55
N ARG A 240 -27.59 -3.71 -15.53
CA ARG A 240 -28.32 -2.51 -15.97
C ARG A 240 -28.11 -1.30 -15.05
N CYS A 241 -27.72 -1.52 -13.80
CA CYS A 241 -27.54 -0.46 -12.82
C CYS A 241 -26.30 0.41 -13.11
N GLY A 242 -26.45 1.72 -12.93
CA GLY A 242 -25.39 2.71 -13.17
C GLY A 242 -24.26 2.72 -12.12
N PRO A 243 -23.29 3.64 -12.25
CA PRO A 243 -22.12 3.74 -11.37
C PRO A 243 -22.46 4.09 -9.92
N ASP A 244 -23.59 4.77 -9.70
CA ASP A 244 -24.09 5.13 -8.36
C ASP A 244 -24.82 3.98 -7.66
N CYS A 245 -24.84 2.79 -8.27
CA CYS A 245 -25.43 1.60 -7.66
C CYS A 245 -24.83 1.36 -6.26
N PRO A 246 -25.65 1.10 -5.23
CA PRO A 246 -25.16 0.84 -3.88
C PRO A 246 -24.33 -0.46 -3.78
N ASN A 247 -24.43 -1.34 -4.78
CA ASN A 247 -23.63 -2.57 -4.90
C ASN A 247 -22.40 -2.41 -5.83
N ARG A 248 -21.83 -1.19 -5.91
CA ARG A 248 -20.63 -0.85 -6.68
C ARG A 248 -19.68 -0.01 -5.82
N VAL A 249 -19.31 -0.50 -4.64
CA VAL A 249 -18.47 0.23 -3.67
C VAL A 249 -16.99 0.14 -4.02
N VAL A 250 -16.46 -1.07 -4.23
CA VAL A 250 -15.03 -1.34 -4.47
C VAL A 250 -14.61 -0.78 -5.83
N GLN A 251 -15.43 -1.03 -6.86
CA GLN A 251 -15.17 -0.55 -8.22
C GLN A 251 -15.22 0.99 -8.38
N ARG A 252 -15.76 1.74 -7.41
CA ARG A 252 -15.64 3.21 -7.39
C ARG A 252 -14.22 3.68 -7.04
N GLY A 253 -13.35 2.78 -6.62
CA GLY A 253 -11.96 3.07 -6.28
C GLY A 253 -11.83 3.93 -5.03
N ILE A 254 -10.60 4.37 -4.75
CA ILE A 254 -10.22 5.04 -3.51
C ILE A 254 -10.97 6.37 -3.35
N GLN A 255 -11.77 6.47 -2.27
CA GLN A 255 -12.55 7.66 -1.91
C GLN A 255 -11.88 8.55 -0.85
N HIS A 256 -10.67 8.21 -0.43
CA HIS A 256 -9.92 8.91 0.62
C HIS A 256 -8.58 9.46 0.12
N THR A 257 -8.18 10.63 0.61
CA THR A 257 -6.83 11.17 0.35
C THR A 257 -5.80 10.45 1.20
N LEU A 258 -5.03 9.57 0.59
CA LEU A 258 -4.01 8.77 1.27
C LEU A 258 -2.61 9.40 1.12
N CYS A 259 -1.72 9.12 2.05
CA CYS A 259 -0.34 9.60 2.04
C CYS A 259 0.61 8.43 2.26
N ILE A 260 1.42 8.12 1.25
CA ILE A 260 2.62 7.29 1.39
C ILE A 260 3.63 8.13 2.17
N PHE A 261 4.09 7.62 3.32
CA PHE A 261 5.01 8.35 4.18
C PHE A 261 6.13 7.48 4.72
N LYS A 262 7.29 8.09 5.01
CA LYS A 262 8.40 7.38 5.64
C LYS A 262 8.15 7.29 7.16
N THR A 263 8.16 6.07 7.70
CA THR A 263 8.06 5.82 9.15
C THR A 263 9.36 6.20 9.85
N ASP A 264 9.28 6.67 11.08
CA ASP A 264 10.44 7.07 11.91
C ASP A 264 11.01 5.93 12.77
N ASN A 265 10.32 4.79 12.82
CA ASN A 265 10.69 3.62 13.62
C ASN A 265 11.34 2.49 12.80
N GLY A 266 11.78 2.78 11.57
CA GLY A 266 12.54 1.85 10.74
C GLY A 266 11.72 0.74 10.09
N ARG A 267 10.40 0.88 9.99
CA ARG A 267 9.53 -0.02 9.21
C ARG A 267 9.54 0.29 7.70
N GLY A 268 10.26 1.33 7.29
CA GLY A 268 10.29 1.77 5.90
C GLY A 268 9.13 2.70 5.58
N TRP A 269 8.56 2.55 4.38
CA TRP A 269 7.40 3.33 3.98
C TRP A 269 6.14 2.79 4.66
N GLY A 270 5.16 3.66 4.86
CA GLY A 270 3.83 3.36 5.41
C GLY A 270 2.77 4.13 4.63
N VAL A 271 1.50 3.84 4.89
CA VAL A 271 0.37 4.62 4.36
C VAL A 271 -0.43 5.17 5.52
N ARG A 272 -0.89 6.43 5.41
CA ARG A 272 -1.85 7.02 6.35
C ARG A 272 -2.95 7.75 5.61
N THR A 273 -4.11 7.90 6.25
CA THR A 273 -5.20 8.72 5.72
C THR A 273 -5.02 10.18 6.10
N SER A 274 -5.41 11.11 5.23
CA SER A 274 -5.44 12.56 5.53
C SER A 274 -6.77 13.01 6.14
N GLU A 275 -7.75 12.13 6.21
CA GLU A 275 -9.11 12.40 6.67
C GLU A 275 -9.65 11.25 7.53
N ARG A 276 -10.71 11.51 8.29
CA ARG A 276 -11.36 10.46 9.11
C ARG A 276 -12.02 9.42 8.21
N VAL A 277 -11.73 8.14 8.44
CA VAL A 277 -12.42 7.01 7.80
C VAL A 277 -13.41 6.42 8.80
N ARG A 278 -14.67 6.25 8.39
CA ARG A 278 -15.69 5.61 9.24
C ARG A 278 -15.45 4.11 9.29
N ARG A 279 -15.79 3.46 10.40
CA ARG A 279 -15.76 1.98 10.53
C ARG A 279 -16.49 1.33 9.34
N HIS A 280 -15.95 0.21 8.87
CA HIS A 280 -16.48 -0.60 7.76
C HIS A 280 -16.54 0.12 6.40
N SER A 281 -15.78 1.22 6.21
CA SER A 281 -15.67 1.86 4.89
C SER A 281 -14.60 1.17 4.04
N PHE A 282 -14.83 1.10 2.74
CA PHE A 282 -13.82 0.69 1.77
C PHE A 282 -12.66 1.71 1.74
N VAL A 283 -11.42 1.23 1.66
CA VAL A 283 -10.22 2.08 1.69
C VAL A 283 -9.42 1.97 0.39
N MET A 284 -9.03 0.75 0.01
CA MET A 284 -8.25 0.45 -1.20
C MET A 284 -8.31 -1.06 -1.51
N GLU A 285 -7.87 -1.46 -2.69
CA GLU A 285 -7.62 -2.86 -3.03
C GLU A 285 -6.16 -3.24 -2.83
N TYR A 286 -5.86 -4.52 -2.64
CA TYR A 286 -4.50 -5.05 -2.81
C TYR A 286 -4.33 -5.51 -4.25
N VAL A 287 -3.44 -4.86 -5.00
CA VAL A 287 -3.21 -5.19 -6.42
C VAL A 287 -1.75 -5.47 -6.69
N GLY A 288 -1.51 -6.35 -7.66
CA GLY A 288 -0.19 -6.71 -8.15
C GLY A 288 -0.28 -7.55 -9.42
N GLU A 289 0.81 -8.27 -9.71
CA GLU A 289 0.82 -9.31 -10.73
C GLU A 289 0.20 -10.59 -10.17
N ILE A 290 -0.82 -11.15 -10.82
CA ILE A 290 -1.35 -12.47 -10.47
C ILE A 290 -0.42 -13.51 -11.08
N ILE A 291 0.13 -14.38 -10.26
CA ILE A 291 1.02 -15.47 -10.64
C ILE A 291 0.53 -16.78 -10.03
N THR A 292 1.03 -17.92 -10.51
CA THR A 292 0.77 -19.22 -9.88
C THR A 292 1.51 -19.31 -8.55
N THR A 293 1.00 -20.12 -7.62
CA THR A 293 1.68 -20.40 -6.34
C THR A 293 3.10 -20.92 -6.58
N GLU A 294 3.32 -21.78 -7.60
CA GLU A 294 4.66 -22.26 -7.98
C GLU A 294 5.63 -21.11 -8.33
N GLU A 295 5.18 -20.14 -9.14
CA GLU A 295 5.98 -18.98 -9.50
C GLU A 295 6.23 -18.07 -8.28
N ALA A 296 5.25 -17.95 -7.39
CA ALA A 296 5.38 -17.21 -6.14
C ALA A 296 6.42 -17.85 -5.21
N GLU A 297 6.45 -19.18 -5.09
CA GLU A 297 7.48 -19.90 -4.33
C GLU A 297 8.87 -19.66 -4.92
N ARG A 298 9.00 -19.71 -6.25
CA ARG A 298 10.27 -19.46 -6.95
C ARG A 298 10.78 -18.04 -6.70
N ARG A 299 9.91 -17.03 -6.75
CA ARG A 299 10.25 -15.61 -6.47
C ARG A 299 10.49 -15.37 -4.97
N GLY A 300 9.71 -16.01 -4.11
CA GLY A 300 9.74 -15.88 -2.64
C GLY A 300 11.11 -16.20 -2.05
N GLN A 301 11.83 -17.17 -2.59
CA GLN A 301 13.21 -17.49 -2.17
C GLN A 301 14.18 -16.30 -2.30
N VAL A 302 13.92 -15.37 -3.23
CA VAL A 302 14.69 -14.13 -3.38
C VAL A 302 14.19 -13.08 -2.40
N TYR A 303 12.87 -12.94 -2.25
CA TYR A 303 12.24 -11.94 -1.39
C TYR A 303 12.49 -12.18 0.11
N ASP A 304 12.49 -13.43 0.56
CA ASP A 304 12.80 -13.80 1.95
C ASP A 304 14.20 -13.32 2.36
N ARG A 305 15.19 -13.44 1.46
CA ARG A 305 16.55 -12.93 1.69
C ARG A 305 16.62 -11.41 1.78
N GLN A 306 15.65 -10.72 1.21
CA GLN A 306 15.54 -9.26 1.20
C GLN A 306 14.60 -8.75 2.31
N GLY A 307 13.93 -9.64 3.05
CA GLY A 307 12.91 -9.28 4.04
C GLY A 307 11.66 -8.63 3.41
N ALA A 308 11.38 -8.94 2.14
CA ALA A 308 10.27 -8.38 1.38
C ALA A 308 9.02 -9.25 1.50
N THR A 309 7.87 -8.64 1.81
CA THR A 309 6.60 -9.32 2.07
C THR A 309 5.51 -8.77 1.14
N TYR A 310 5.64 -9.07 -0.15
CA TYR A 310 4.74 -8.56 -1.22
C TYR A 310 3.90 -9.65 -1.89
N LEU A 311 4.00 -10.90 -1.41
CA LEU A 311 3.21 -12.02 -1.89
C LEU A 311 1.95 -12.14 -1.03
N PHE A 312 0.79 -12.18 -1.67
CA PHE A 312 -0.51 -12.37 -1.05
C PHE A 312 -1.21 -13.55 -1.71
N ASP A 313 -1.30 -14.68 -1.00
CA ASP A 313 -1.91 -15.92 -1.49
C ASP A 313 -3.43 -15.76 -1.62
N LEU A 314 -4.00 -16.23 -2.74
CA LEU A 314 -5.44 -16.17 -3.03
C LEU A 314 -6.15 -17.44 -2.54
N ASP A 315 -6.00 -17.75 -1.26
CA ASP A 315 -6.40 -19.03 -0.65
C ASP A 315 -7.88 -19.12 -0.23
N TYR A 316 -8.77 -18.36 -0.88
CA TYR A 316 -10.20 -18.35 -0.53
C TYR A 316 -10.87 -19.72 -0.72
N VAL A 317 -10.57 -20.41 -1.82
CA VAL A 317 -11.04 -21.78 -2.11
C VAL A 317 -9.90 -22.77 -2.31
N GLU A 318 -8.88 -22.39 -3.09
CA GLU A 318 -7.74 -23.22 -3.47
C GLU A 318 -6.47 -22.37 -3.50
N ASP A 319 -5.33 -22.97 -3.15
CA ASP A 319 -4.01 -22.34 -3.17
C ASP A 319 -3.35 -22.54 -4.54
N GLU A 320 -3.92 -21.90 -5.58
CA GLU A 320 -3.43 -21.97 -6.97
C GLU A 320 -2.72 -20.68 -7.42
N TYR A 321 -3.15 -19.54 -6.89
CA TYR A 321 -2.69 -18.22 -7.32
C TYR A 321 -2.24 -17.33 -6.17
N THR A 322 -1.32 -16.44 -6.46
CA THR A 322 -0.76 -15.44 -5.53
C THR A 322 -0.70 -14.08 -6.24
N ILE A 323 -0.97 -12.99 -5.53
CA ILE A 323 -0.69 -11.64 -5.99
C ILE A 323 0.73 -11.26 -5.56
N ASP A 324 1.57 -10.92 -6.52
CA ASP A 324 2.91 -10.36 -6.31
C ASP A 324 2.91 -8.84 -6.55
N ALA A 325 3.01 -8.09 -5.45
CA ALA A 325 3.05 -6.63 -5.49
C ALA A 325 4.47 -6.05 -5.53
N ALA A 326 5.53 -6.86 -5.72
CA ALA A 326 6.92 -6.39 -5.60
C ALA A 326 7.30 -5.35 -6.66
N HIS A 327 6.87 -5.55 -7.91
CA HIS A 327 7.22 -4.69 -9.05
C HIS A 327 6.05 -3.90 -9.61
N TYR A 328 4.84 -4.44 -9.50
CA TYR A 328 3.60 -3.79 -9.93
C TYR A 328 2.68 -3.78 -8.72
N GLY A 329 2.19 -2.61 -8.31
CA GLY A 329 1.24 -2.53 -7.21
C GLY A 329 0.58 -1.17 -7.13
N ASN A 330 -0.37 -0.99 -6.21
CA ASN A 330 -0.94 0.32 -5.91
C ASN A 330 -0.40 0.83 -4.56
N VAL A 331 -1.14 1.74 -3.92
CA VAL A 331 -0.79 2.28 -2.60
C VAL A 331 -0.74 1.20 -1.50
N SER A 332 -1.44 0.06 -1.65
CA SER A 332 -1.45 -1.04 -0.68
C SER A 332 -0.08 -1.69 -0.51
N HIS A 333 0.79 -1.61 -1.52
CA HIS A 333 2.17 -2.10 -1.46
C HIS A 333 2.93 -1.53 -0.25
N PHE A 334 2.60 -0.30 0.17
CA PHE A 334 3.27 0.40 1.26
C PHE A 334 2.54 0.26 2.61
N VAL A 335 1.47 -0.53 2.71
CA VAL A 335 0.70 -0.67 3.95
C VAL A 335 1.40 -1.65 4.86
N ASN A 336 1.79 -1.19 6.06
CA ASN A 336 2.53 -2.01 7.01
C ASN A 336 1.68 -3.03 7.77
N HIS A 337 2.37 -4.02 8.31
CA HIS A 337 1.81 -4.93 9.31
C HIS A 337 1.50 -4.23 10.64
N SER A 338 0.40 -4.62 11.29
CA SER A 338 0.15 -4.44 12.73
C SER A 338 -0.50 -5.67 13.36
N CYS A 339 -0.12 -5.98 14.61
CA CYS A 339 -0.80 -6.99 15.43
C CYS A 339 -2.15 -6.51 15.98
N ASN A 340 -2.44 -5.21 15.89
CA ASN A 340 -3.75 -4.60 16.15
C ASN A 340 -4.12 -3.70 14.96
N PRO A 341 -4.47 -4.30 13.81
CA PRO A 341 -4.67 -3.57 12.56
C PRO A 341 -5.96 -2.76 12.57
N ASN A 342 -6.03 -1.75 11.68
CA ASN A 342 -7.26 -0.99 11.43
C ASN A 342 -7.91 -1.30 10.09
N LEU A 343 -7.29 -2.15 9.26
CA LEU A 343 -7.84 -2.69 8.02
C LEU A 343 -8.09 -4.19 8.12
N GLN A 344 -9.12 -4.63 7.40
CA GLN A 344 -9.51 -6.03 7.23
C GLN A 344 -9.69 -6.32 5.73
N VAL A 345 -9.22 -7.49 5.28
CA VAL A 345 -9.37 -7.94 3.89
C VAL A 345 -10.70 -8.66 3.69
N TYR A 346 -11.33 -8.40 2.55
CA TYR A 346 -12.50 -9.09 2.03
C TYR A 346 -12.24 -9.57 0.60
N ASN A 347 -12.74 -10.76 0.28
CA ASN A 347 -12.76 -11.29 -1.07
C ASN A 347 -13.95 -10.71 -1.83
N VAL A 348 -13.69 -10.14 -3.00
CA VAL A 348 -14.67 -9.42 -3.80
C VAL A 348 -14.72 -9.99 -5.21
N PHE A 349 -15.93 -10.24 -5.69
CA PHE A 349 -16.22 -10.76 -7.01
C PHE A 349 -17.09 -9.75 -7.75
N ILE A 350 -16.65 -9.37 -8.95
CA ILE A 350 -17.28 -8.33 -9.77
C ILE A 350 -17.49 -8.89 -11.17
N ASP A 351 -16.55 -8.63 -12.08
CA ASP A 351 -16.60 -9.14 -13.45
C ASP A 351 -16.08 -10.57 -13.55
N ASN A 352 -15.30 -11.06 -12.57
CA ASN A 352 -14.86 -12.45 -12.49
C ASN A 352 -15.51 -13.14 -11.29
N LEU A 353 -16.15 -14.29 -11.50
CA LEU A 353 -16.72 -15.14 -10.45
C LEU A 353 -15.90 -16.42 -10.20
N ASP A 354 -14.76 -16.59 -10.86
CA ASP A 354 -13.83 -17.65 -10.49
C ASP A 354 -13.33 -17.40 -9.06
N GLU A 355 -13.77 -18.24 -8.13
CA GLU A 355 -13.49 -18.10 -6.70
C GLU A 355 -12.00 -18.24 -6.36
N ARG A 356 -11.20 -18.78 -7.29
CA ARG A 356 -9.74 -18.86 -7.19
C ARG A 356 -9.04 -17.53 -7.46
N LEU A 357 -9.75 -16.56 -8.04
CA LEU A 357 -9.22 -15.26 -8.46
C LEU A 357 -10.06 -14.09 -7.89
N PRO A 358 -10.21 -13.97 -6.56
CA PRO A 358 -10.93 -12.86 -5.95
C PRO A 358 -10.17 -11.54 -6.09
N ARG A 359 -10.91 -10.44 -6.06
CA ARG A 359 -10.33 -9.12 -5.77
C ARG A 359 -10.15 -8.97 -4.27
N LEU A 360 -8.99 -8.50 -3.82
CA LEU A 360 -8.72 -8.28 -2.39
C LEU A 360 -9.01 -6.82 -2.04
N ALA A 361 -10.05 -6.58 -1.23
CA ALA A 361 -10.42 -5.23 -0.80
C ALA A 361 -10.18 -5.02 0.69
N PHE A 362 -9.54 -3.90 1.03
CA PHE A 362 -9.39 -3.45 2.41
C PHE A 362 -10.57 -2.57 2.83
N PHE A 363 -11.21 -2.99 3.91
CA PHE A 363 -12.19 -2.21 4.65
C PHE A 363 -11.67 -1.86 6.04
N SER A 364 -11.99 -0.68 6.54
CA SER A 364 -11.66 -0.34 7.93
C SER A 364 -12.43 -1.22 8.92
N ASN A 365 -11.78 -1.79 9.94
CA ASN A 365 -12.48 -2.59 10.97
C ASN A 365 -12.98 -1.73 12.15
N ARG A 366 -12.48 -0.49 12.27
CA ARG A 366 -12.89 0.54 13.24
C ARG A 366 -12.83 1.94 12.61
N GLY A 367 -13.23 2.97 13.36
CA GLY A 367 -12.98 4.34 12.94
C GLY A 367 -11.48 4.66 12.92
N ILE A 368 -11.02 5.33 11.87
CA ILE A 368 -9.62 5.72 11.67
C ILE A 368 -9.53 7.24 11.65
N SER A 369 -8.63 7.80 12.45
CA SER A 369 -8.46 9.25 12.57
C SER A 369 -7.62 9.82 11.42
N ALA A 370 -7.81 11.11 11.12
CA ALA A 370 -6.93 11.79 10.17
C ALA A 370 -5.48 11.75 10.67
N GLY A 371 -4.55 11.41 9.79
CA GLY A 371 -3.12 11.25 10.10
C GLY A 371 -2.73 9.87 10.64
N GLU A 372 -3.70 9.00 10.94
CA GLU A 372 -3.43 7.65 11.47
C GLU A 372 -2.90 6.71 10.37
N GLU A 373 -1.88 5.92 10.70
CA GLU A 373 -1.31 4.91 9.81
C GLU A 373 -2.30 3.77 9.57
N LEU A 374 -2.43 3.37 8.31
CA LEU A 374 -3.21 2.24 7.86
C LEU A 374 -2.36 0.98 7.96
N THR A 375 -2.92 -0.07 8.57
CA THR A 375 -2.21 -1.35 8.79
C THR A 375 -3.16 -2.53 8.72
N PHE A 376 -2.65 -3.69 8.28
CA PHE A 376 -3.38 -4.97 8.29
C PHE A 376 -2.54 -6.10 8.93
N ASP A 377 -3.16 -7.21 9.31
CA ASP A 377 -2.42 -8.39 9.78
C ASP A 377 -1.91 -9.20 8.58
N TYR A 378 -0.60 -9.31 8.39
CA TYR A 378 -0.02 -10.10 7.30
C TYR A 378 -0.26 -11.60 7.46
N ASN A 379 -0.52 -12.05 8.69
CA ASN A 379 -0.88 -13.44 8.98
C ASN A 379 -2.39 -13.66 8.92
N MET A 380 -3.19 -12.61 8.69
CA MET A 380 -4.64 -12.67 8.49
C MET A 380 -5.37 -13.52 9.56
N GLN A 381 -4.98 -13.43 10.84
CA GLN A 381 -5.63 -14.21 11.88
C GLN A 381 -7.04 -13.67 12.13
N ILE A 382 -8.05 -14.47 11.82
CA ILE A 382 -9.44 -14.17 12.19
C ILE A 382 -9.57 -14.43 13.70
N ASP A 383 -9.66 -13.36 14.49
CA ASP A 383 -9.89 -13.48 15.93
C ASP A 383 -11.26 -14.15 16.20
N PRO A 384 -11.33 -15.23 17.00
CA PRO A 384 -12.59 -15.92 17.31
C PRO A 384 -13.58 -15.10 18.16
N ILE A 385 -13.24 -13.86 18.54
CA ILE A 385 -13.84 -13.17 19.70
C ILE A 385 -15.18 -12.48 19.37
N ASP A 386 -15.52 -12.25 18.10
CA ASP A 386 -16.79 -11.61 17.71
C ASP A 386 -18.02 -12.55 17.69
N VAL A 387 -17.89 -13.79 18.18
CA VAL A 387 -18.99 -14.78 18.20
C VAL A 387 -19.73 -14.84 19.55
N GLU A 388 -19.17 -14.28 20.62
CA GLU A 388 -19.72 -14.41 21.99
C GLU A 388 -20.41 -13.15 22.54
N SER A 389 -20.24 -12.00 21.89
CA SER A 389 -20.80 -10.71 22.31
C SER A 389 -22.27 -10.46 21.90
N THR A 390 -22.96 -11.46 21.33
CA THR A 390 -24.40 -11.37 20.96
C THR A 390 -25.29 -12.46 21.56
N LYS A 391 -24.81 -13.23 22.56
CA LYS A 391 -25.66 -14.15 23.34
C LYS A 391 -26.27 -13.47 24.58
N MET A 392 -26.99 -12.38 24.37
CA MET A 392 -28.11 -12.04 25.24
C MET A 392 -29.26 -11.63 24.31
N ASP A 393 -30.44 -12.18 24.60
CA ASP A 393 -31.73 -11.98 23.93
C ASP A 393 -32.11 -12.97 22.83
N SER A 394 -32.40 -14.23 23.22
CA SER A 394 -33.61 -14.96 22.77
C SER A 394 -33.74 -16.32 23.48
N ASN A 395 -34.39 -16.30 24.65
CA ASN A 395 -34.99 -17.49 25.25
C ASN A 395 -36.24 -17.86 24.45
N PHE A 396 -36.20 -18.91 23.65
CA PHE A 396 -37.41 -19.68 23.30
C PHE A 396 -37.08 -21.17 23.18
N SER A 397 -37.65 -21.94 24.10
CA SER A 397 -37.52 -23.40 24.21
C SER A 397 -38.46 -24.08 23.23
N MET A 398 -38.02 -25.20 22.61
CA MET A 398 -38.87 -26.35 22.28
C MET A 398 -38.01 -27.61 22.17
N THR A 399 -38.50 -28.68 22.78
CA THR A 399 -37.87 -29.96 23.06
C THR A 399 -38.21 -31.02 22.00
N ARG A 400 -37.24 -31.83 21.55
CA ARG A 400 -37.38 -33.28 21.26
C ARG A 400 -36.07 -33.91 20.75
N SER A 401 -35.78 -35.11 21.24
CA SER A 401 -34.71 -36.05 20.82
C SER A 401 -35.34 -37.43 20.51
N PRO A 402 -34.59 -38.49 20.12
CA PRO A 402 -33.79 -38.67 18.89
C PRO A 402 -34.04 -40.05 18.22
N LYS A 403 -33.71 -40.28 16.93
CA LYS A 403 -33.36 -41.64 16.39
C LYS A 403 -32.33 -41.60 15.23
N LYS A 404 -31.48 -42.63 15.24
CA LYS A 404 -30.14 -42.85 14.64
C LYS A 404 -30.06 -43.07 13.11
N ALA A 405 -28.95 -42.63 12.52
CA ALA A 405 -28.00 -43.47 11.75
C ALA A 405 -26.59 -42.80 11.78
N SER A 406 -25.53 -43.59 11.98
CA SER A 406 -24.22 -43.13 12.45
C SER A 406 -23.20 -42.84 11.33
N LEU A 407 -22.85 -41.57 11.14
CA LEU A 407 -21.56 -41.14 10.59
C LEU A 407 -20.89 -40.29 11.67
N VAL A 408 -19.74 -40.72 12.19
CA VAL A 408 -19.01 -39.99 13.23
C VAL A 408 -18.10 -38.97 12.53
N THR A 409 -18.63 -37.78 12.26
CA THR A 409 -17.83 -36.57 12.01
C THR A 409 -17.60 -35.87 13.34
N GLY A 410 -16.35 -35.87 13.80
CA GLY A 410 -15.94 -35.14 15.00
C GLY A 410 -14.46 -35.38 15.26
N SER A 411 -13.73 -34.35 15.65
CA SER A 411 -12.31 -34.44 16.02
C SER A 411 -12.17 -35.31 17.29
N PRO A 412 -11.65 -36.56 17.22
CA PRO A 412 -11.39 -37.32 18.43
C PRO A 412 -10.20 -36.66 19.13
N LYS A 413 -10.32 -36.36 20.42
CA LYS A 413 -9.21 -35.74 21.18
C LYS A 413 -8.05 -36.71 21.50
N LYS A 414 -8.13 -38.00 21.10
CA LYS A 414 -7.06 -39.02 21.14
C LYS A 414 -7.48 -40.24 20.31
N VAL A 415 -6.57 -40.76 19.47
CA VAL A 415 -6.71 -42.09 18.83
C VAL A 415 -5.45 -42.90 19.17
N HIS A 416 -5.61 -44.09 19.75
CA HIS A 416 -4.57 -45.11 19.86
C HIS A 416 -4.93 -46.22 18.89
N MET A 417 -4.08 -46.51 17.90
CA MET A 417 -4.23 -47.68 17.05
C MET A 417 -3.09 -48.65 17.33
N THR A 418 -3.42 -49.85 17.82
CA THR A 418 -2.49 -50.96 17.96
C THR A 418 -2.92 -52.09 17.04
N GLY A 419 -2.01 -52.55 16.19
CA GLY A 419 -2.23 -53.68 15.27
C GLY A 419 -2.09 -53.30 13.79
N SER A 420 -1.56 -54.24 13.00
CA SER A 420 -1.30 -54.07 11.56
C SER A 420 -2.60 -54.11 10.74
N PRO A 421 -3.05 -53.01 10.11
CA PRO A 421 -4.22 -53.04 9.24
C PRO A 421 -3.87 -53.71 7.90
N LYS A 422 -4.78 -54.49 7.33
CA LYS A 422 -4.61 -55.14 6.01
C LYS A 422 -5.16 -54.33 4.82
N LYS A 423 -5.57 -53.06 5.02
CA LYS A 423 -5.94 -52.09 3.95
C LYS A 423 -5.61 -50.65 4.36
N ASP A 424 -5.43 -49.79 3.36
CA ASP A 424 -4.94 -48.40 3.45
C ASP A 424 -5.78 -47.54 4.42
N PRO A 425 -5.20 -46.95 5.47
CA PRO A 425 -5.87 -45.91 6.25
C PRO A 425 -5.72 -44.57 5.54
N LEU A 426 -6.83 -43.99 5.07
CA LEU A 426 -6.91 -42.62 4.57
C LEU A 426 -7.26 -41.68 5.74
N MET A 427 -6.41 -40.72 6.06
CA MET A 427 -6.65 -39.72 7.12
C MET A 427 -6.82 -38.33 6.50
N ILE A 428 -8.02 -37.75 6.65
CA ILE A 428 -8.36 -36.40 6.19
C ILE A 428 -8.71 -35.55 7.41
N GLY A 429 -7.91 -34.50 7.69
CA GLY A 429 -8.20 -33.49 8.71
C GLY A 429 -6.99 -32.97 9.50
N SER A 430 -7.04 -31.71 9.95
CA SER A 430 -5.99 -31.07 10.75
C SER A 430 -5.90 -31.68 12.17
N LEU A 431 -4.83 -32.40 12.46
CA LEU A 431 -4.56 -32.95 13.80
C LEU A 431 -4.01 -31.86 14.73
N LYS A 432 -4.63 -31.70 15.92
CA LYS A 432 -4.19 -30.72 16.94
C LYS A 432 -3.13 -31.27 17.91
N LYS A 433 -2.76 -32.57 17.87
CA LYS A 433 -1.63 -33.20 18.59
C LYS A 433 -1.09 -34.45 17.85
N ASP A 434 0.16 -34.81 18.15
CA ASP A 434 1.01 -35.79 17.43
C ASP A 434 0.39 -37.21 17.29
N PRO A 435 0.37 -37.81 16.08
CA PRO A 435 0.11 -39.24 15.92
C PRO A 435 1.38 -40.05 16.23
N LEU A 436 1.27 -41.08 17.08
CA LEU A 436 2.35 -42.03 17.38
C LEU A 436 2.14 -43.30 16.55
N MET A 437 3.08 -43.63 15.66
CA MET A 437 3.03 -44.85 14.83
C MET A 437 4.12 -45.82 15.29
N ILE A 438 3.72 -47.03 15.73
CA ILE A 438 4.64 -48.10 16.14
C ILE A 438 4.51 -49.27 15.16
N GLY A 439 5.56 -49.51 14.36
CA GLY A 439 5.67 -50.67 13.46
C GLY A 439 6.27 -50.30 12.08
N SER A 440 6.86 -51.29 11.40
CA SER A 440 7.51 -51.11 10.09
C SER A 440 6.50 -51.33 8.94
N PRO A 441 6.05 -50.27 8.22
CA PRO A 441 5.11 -50.43 7.11
C PRO A 441 5.80 -51.06 5.89
N LYS A 442 5.06 -51.85 5.10
CA LYS A 442 5.59 -52.46 3.87
C LYS A 442 5.47 -51.56 2.62
N LYS A 443 4.80 -50.41 2.69
CA LYS A 443 4.68 -49.37 1.64
C LYS A 443 4.49 -47.98 2.27
N ASP A 444 4.84 -46.92 1.51
CA ASP A 444 4.88 -45.52 1.96
C ASP A 444 3.47 -44.96 2.27
N PRO A 445 3.23 -44.36 3.45
CA PRO A 445 1.96 -43.69 3.75
C PRO A 445 1.88 -42.29 3.09
N LEU A 446 0.76 -41.99 2.42
CA LEU A 446 0.45 -40.68 1.85
C LEU A 446 -0.29 -39.83 2.92
N MET A 447 0.27 -38.69 3.31
CA MET A 447 -0.32 -37.79 4.31
C MET A 447 -0.79 -36.49 3.64
N ILE A 448 -2.09 -36.20 3.70
CA ILE A 448 -2.68 -34.96 3.16
C ILE A 448 -3.09 -34.08 4.35
N GLY A 449 -2.32 -33.00 4.59
CA GLY A 449 -2.57 -32.01 5.64
C GLY A 449 -1.30 -31.53 6.35
N SER A 450 -1.36 -30.32 6.93
CA SER A 450 -0.21 -29.60 7.53
C SER A 450 0.03 -29.98 9.01
N PRO A 451 1.04 -30.79 9.37
CA PRO A 451 1.37 -31.06 10.76
C PRO A 451 2.20 -29.90 11.34
N LYS A 452 1.98 -29.54 12.61
CA LYS A 452 2.70 -28.42 13.27
C LYS A 452 4.14 -28.76 13.71
N LYS A 453 4.58 -30.03 13.61
CA LYS A 453 5.94 -30.55 13.88
C LYS A 453 6.19 -31.85 13.10
N ASP A 454 7.45 -32.24 12.91
CA ASP A 454 7.85 -33.50 12.24
C ASP A 454 7.32 -34.74 13.01
N PRO A 455 6.80 -35.79 12.34
CA PRO A 455 6.40 -37.03 13.00
C PRO A 455 7.62 -37.76 13.59
N LEU A 456 7.49 -38.23 14.83
CA LEU A 456 8.52 -39.07 15.46
C LEU A 456 8.40 -40.51 14.94
N MET A 457 9.31 -40.92 14.04
CA MET A 457 9.33 -42.27 13.46
C MET A 457 10.37 -43.13 14.20
N ILE A 458 9.93 -44.23 14.83
CA ILE A 458 10.85 -45.23 15.41
C ILE A 458 11.04 -46.36 14.38
N GLY A 459 12.13 -46.29 13.62
CA GLY A 459 12.55 -47.28 12.61
C GLY A 459 13.20 -46.63 11.38
N SER A 460 14.21 -47.28 10.77
CA SER A 460 15.01 -46.73 9.65
C SER A 460 14.24 -46.76 8.31
N PRO A 461 13.80 -45.62 7.74
CA PRO A 461 13.12 -45.59 6.44
C PRO A 461 14.14 -45.69 5.29
N LYS A 462 13.72 -46.21 4.13
CA LYS A 462 14.61 -46.36 2.96
C LYS A 462 14.68 -45.12 2.05
N LYS A 463 13.78 -44.14 2.17
CA LYS A 463 13.77 -42.84 1.48
C LYS A 463 12.94 -41.81 2.27
N ASP A 464 13.24 -40.52 2.09
CA ASP A 464 12.47 -39.40 2.65
C ASP A 464 11.15 -39.19 1.88
N PRO A 465 10.02 -38.86 2.56
CA PRO A 465 8.73 -38.64 1.91
C PRO A 465 8.66 -37.30 1.15
N LEU A 466 8.06 -37.31 -0.04
CA LEU A 466 7.76 -36.10 -0.83
C LEU A 466 6.67 -35.26 -0.15
N MET A 467 6.92 -33.95 -0.04
CA MET A 467 6.01 -32.96 0.52
C MET A 467 5.75 -31.88 -0.55
N ALA A 468 4.50 -31.71 -0.97
CA ALA A 468 4.07 -30.58 -1.80
C ALA A 468 3.43 -29.50 -0.90
N GLY A 469 3.86 -28.25 -1.05
CA GLY A 469 3.33 -27.08 -0.34
C GLY A 469 4.39 -26.01 -0.07
N SER A 470 3.91 -24.76 0.01
CA SER A 470 4.63 -23.51 0.32
C SER A 470 5.91 -23.67 1.15
N PRO A 471 7.00 -22.92 0.84
CA PRO A 471 8.30 -23.09 1.48
C PRO A 471 8.21 -23.02 3.00
N LYS A 472 8.44 -24.17 3.66
CA LYS A 472 8.27 -24.39 5.11
C LYS A 472 9.28 -23.65 6.01
N LYS A 473 10.06 -22.71 5.49
CA LYS A 473 11.03 -21.91 6.26
C LYS A 473 10.96 -20.44 5.86
N ARG A 474 9.84 -19.78 6.17
CA ARG A 474 9.79 -18.32 6.12
C ARG A 474 10.68 -17.73 7.23
N ALA A 475 11.43 -16.68 6.92
CA ALA A 475 12.40 -16.10 7.84
C ALA A 475 11.67 -15.34 8.95
N ARG A 476 11.87 -15.76 10.21
CA ARG A 476 11.29 -15.05 11.36
C ARG A 476 11.89 -13.64 11.46
N MET A 477 11.08 -12.63 11.18
CA MET A 477 11.44 -11.23 11.29
C MET A 477 10.90 -10.63 12.59
N GLU A 478 11.64 -9.71 13.20
CA GLU A 478 11.18 -9.00 14.39
C GLU A 478 10.00 -8.07 14.04
N CYS A 479 8.92 -8.14 14.83
CA CYS A 479 7.76 -7.28 14.62
C CYS A 479 7.95 -5.91 15.29
N LYS A 480 7.97 -4.85 14.49
CA LYS A 480 8.14 -3.45 14.96
C LYS A 480 6.85 -2.64 14.96
N CYS A 481 5.68 -3.29 15.05
CA CYS A 481 4.39 -2.59 14.98
C CYS A 481 4.08 -1.70 16.20
N GLY A 482 4.77 -1.92 17.32
CA GLY A 482 4.67 -1.05 18.51
C GLY A 482 3.37 -1.20 19.32
N THR A 483 2.53 -2.21 19.05
CA THR A 483 1.31 -2.46 19.81
C THR A 483 1.59 -3.17 21.13
N ASP A 484 0.85 -2.87 22.20
CA ASP A 484 1.02 -3.49 23.52
C ASP A 484 0.91 -5.03 23.49
N ASN A 485 0.02 -5.57 22.65
CA ASN A 485 -0.18 -7.01 22.45
C ASN A 485 0.57 -7.56 21.23
N CYS A 486 1.75 -7.00 20.91
CA CYS A 486 2.55 -7.43 19.76
C CYS A 486 2.98 -8.91 19.89
N ARG A 487 2.89 -9.66 18.79
CA ARG A 487 3.36 -11.05 18.72
C ARG A 487 4.89 -11.19 18.79
N GLY A 488 5.62 -10.08 18.67
CA GLY A 488 7.09 -9.99 18.70
C GLY A 488 7.78 -10.40 17.40
N TYR A 489 7.10 -11.11 16.50
CA TYR A 489 7.67 -11.54 15.23
C TYR A 489 6.61 -11.70 14.13
N LEU A 490 7.10 -11.66 12.89
CA LEU A 490 6.40 -11.97 11.64
C LEU A 490 7.10 -13.16 10.98
N PHE A 491 6.37 -13.91 10.16
CA PHE A 491 6.91 -15.04 9.41
C PHE A 491 7.09 -14.67 7.95
#